data_AF-A0A7K3G2T8-F1
#
_entry.id   AF-A0A7K3G2T8-F1
#
_cell.length_a   1.000
_cell.length_b   1.000
_cell.length_c   1.000
_cell.angle_alpha   90.00
_cell.angle_beta   90.00
_cell.angle_gamma   90.00
#
_symmetry.space_group_name_H-M   'P 1'
#
loop_
_entity.id
_entity.type
_entity.pdbx_description
1 polymer ?
#
loop_
_entity_poly.entity_id
_entity_poly.type
_entity_poly.pdbx_seq_one_letter_code
_entity_poly.pdbx_strand_id
1 'polypeptide(L)'
;MGEIWVNMGGTNNAARLELKSVHGTSGLGVMQLRFQFEASCRHDASAQRPMWLEGKVHAVGLGTSSGYLGRLAVESSPVTLHSLAATATFVLVADLDHRQVQIIEEHRTGGVKFNLEVTGTAMTDGNLERIGVGTIECEVNQSNWVAILEQMQYRRLLLIELDAPDSGRSTEFAAALDYYRDAEQQYIKQEWRLTVEALRQTLAALVGKKAEDEDGAADVAAAAKALRKESREVDTGYPPRAEQVRLALKFMCDLGAHPEAAETTKADAYSALLMVGGLLHGWQPAKARIAAQSSAEENEPLRATAARA
;
A
#
# COMPACT_ATOMS: atom_id res chain seq x y z
N MET A 1 -13.98 5.56 23.81
CA MET A 1 -14.07 6.67 22.84
C MET A 1 -13.98 7.97 23.60
N GLY A 2 -13.35 9.00 23.02
CA GLY A 2 -13.02 10.25 23.72
C GLY A 2 -14.08 11.35 23.56
N GLU A 3 -14.05 12.29 24.50
CA GLU A 3 -14.81 13.54 24.45
C GLU A 3 -13.87 14.74 24.65
N ILE A 4 -14.24 15.90 24.09
CA ILE A 4 -13.60 17.19 24.35
C ILE A 4 -14.62 18.28 24.60
N TRP A 5 -14.14 19.33 25.26
CA TRP A 5 -14.85 20.58 25.43
C TRP A 5 -14.16 21.65 24.58
N VAL A 6 -14.91 22.24 23.65
CA VAL A 6 -14.43 23.33 22.80
C VAL A 6 -15.08 24.64 23.23
N ASN A 7 -14.25 25.66 23.47
CA ASN A 7 -14.72 26.98 23.89
C ASN A 7 -15.17 27.81 22.67
N MET A 8 -16.35 28.43 22.75
CA MET A 8 -16.96 29.28 21.73
C MET A 8 -16.94 30.76 22.18
N GLY A 9 -15.72 31.31 22.29
CA GLY A 9 -15.49 32.76 22.46
C GLY A 9 -15.59 33.33 23.88
N GLY A 10 -15.89 32.54 24.92
CA GLY A 10 -16.00 33.06 26.30
C GLY A 10 -15.82 31.98 27.39
N THR A 11 -15.44 32.38 28.61
CA THR A 11 -15.11 31.44 29.71
C THR A 11 -16.26 30.50 30.12
N ASN A 12 -17.50 30.81 29.75
CA ASN A 12 -18.70 30.03 30.06
C ASN A 12 -19.44 29.47 28.82
N ASN A 13 -18.84 29.53 27.62
CA ASN A 13 -19.47 29.03 26.40
C ASN A 13 -18.67 27.84 25.87
N ALA A 14 -19.05 26.63 26.27
CA ALA A 14 -18.40 25.42 25.78
C ALA A 14 -19.40 24.45 25.15
N ALA A 15 -19.01 23.86 24.03
CA ALA A 15 -19.69 22.71 23.43
C ALA A 15 -18.89 21.45 23.76
N ARG A 16 -19.60 20.38 24.14
CA ARG A 16 -19.03 19.05 24.29
C ARG A 16 -19.13 18.33 22.96
N LEU A 17 -18.00 17.86 22.46
CA LEU A 17 -17.92 17.02 21.27
C LEU A 17 -17.54 15.60 21.70
N GLU A 18 -18.38 14.63 21.40
CA GLU A 18 -18.15 13.22 21.70
C GLU A 18 -17.99 12.44 20.39
N LEU A 19 -16.86 11.73 20.24
CA LEU A 19 -16.64 10.87 19.09
C LEU A 19 -17.43 9.57 19.26
N LYS A 20 -18.39 9.31 18.37
CA LYS A 20 -19.28 8.14 18.44
C LYS A 20 -18.81 6.96 17.59
N SER A 21 -18.17 7.21 16.45
CA SER A 21 -17.67 6.15 15.58
C SER A 21 -16.70 6.67 14.52
N VAL A 22 -15.91 5.76 13.96
CA VAL A 22 -14.99 6.01 12.84
C VAL A 22 -15.32 5.02 11.72
N HIS A 23 -15.46 5.53 10.50
CA HIS A 23 -15.79 4.74 9.30
C HIS A 23 -14.85 5.11 8.15
N GLY A 24 -14.75 4.22 7.16
CA GLY A 24 -14.08 4.48 5.90
C GLY A 24 -15.07 4.74 4.78
N THR A 25 -14.69 5.55 3.79
CA THR A 25 -15.36 5.57 2.48
C THR A 25 -14.34 5.67 1.36
N SER A 26 -14.70 5.11 0.21
CA SER A 26 -13.93 5.25 -1.03
C SER A 26 -14.48 6.43 -1.84
N GLY A 27 -13.61 7.37 -2.22
CA GLY A 27 -13.90 8.46 -3.14
C GLY A 27 -13.22 8.25 -4.49
N LEU A 28 -13.44 9.17 -5.44
CA LEU A 28 -12.72 9.16 -6.71
C LEU A 28 -11.26 9.58 -6.49
N GLY A 29 -10.36 8.62 -6.42
CA GLY A 29 -8.91 8.84 -6.30
C GLY A 29 -8.40 9.14 -4.88
N VAL A 30 -9.29 9.18 -3.88
CA VAL A 30 -8.95 9.39 -2.47
C VAL A 30 -9.72 8.42 -1.59
N MET A 31 -9.14 8.02 -0.46
CA MET A 31 -9.82 7.29 0.61
C MET A 31 -10.19 8.29 1.70
N GLN A 32 -11.25 8.03 2.46
CA GLN A 32 -11.71 8.98 3.48
C GLN A 32 -11.89 8.31 4.82
N LEU A 33 -11.30 8.88 5.86
CA LEU A 33 -11.67 8.60 7.25
C LEU A 33 -12.78 9.55 7.67
N ARG A 34 -13.86 8.98 8.20
CA ARG A 34 -15.06 9.69 8.63
C ARG A 34 -15.25 9.52 10.12
N PHE A 35 -15.09 10.61 10.86
CA PHE A 35 -15.23 10.67 12.30
C PHE A 35 -16.61 11.24 12.64
N GLN A 36 -17.51 10.38 13.12
CA GLN A 36 -18.86 10.79 13.49
C GLN A 36 -18.89 11.32 14.91
N PHE A 37 -19.32 12.57 15.04
CA PHE A 37 -19.39 13.30 16.29
C PHE A 37 -20.82 13.56 16.71
N GLU A 38 -21.01 13.67 18.02
CA GLU A 38 -22.18 14.26 18.66
C GLU A 38 -21.75 15.51 19.42
N ALA A 39 -22.28 16.67 19.05
CA ALA A 39 -22.14 17.91 19.79
C ALA A 39 -23.30 18.07 20.78
N SER A 40 -23.02 18.59 21.97
CA SER A 40 -24.02 18.96 22.98
C SER A 40 -23.60 20.23 23.72
N CYS A 41 -24.55 21.02 24.19
CA CYS A 41 -24.30 22.25 24.95
C CYS A 41 -24.82 22.17 26.38
N ARG A 42 -24.03 22.69 27.33
CA ARG A 42 -24.42 22.84 28.74
C ARG A 42 -25.00 24.22 29.08
N HIS A 43 -24.82 25.20 28.21
CA HIS A 43 -25.21 26.59 28.47
C HIS A 43 -26.12 27.12 27.37
N ASP A 44 -27.20 27.81 27.75
CA ASP A 44 -28.15 28.44 26.82
C ASP A 44 -27.46 29.43 25.88
N ALA A 45 -26.43 30.13 26.39
CA ALA A 45 -25.64 31.06 25.60
C ALA A 45 -25.06 30.43 24.35
N SER A 46 -24.74 29.13 24.39
CA SER A 46 -24.18 28.37 23.28
C SER A 46 -25.23 27.86 22.28
N ALA A 47 -26.52 27.91 22.64
CA ALA A 47 -27.59 27.43 21.77
C ALA A 47 -27.80 28.38 20.58
N GLN A 48 -28.26 27.80 19.47
CA GLN A 48 -28.56 28.46 18.20
C GLN A 48 -27.38 29.17 17.53
N ARG A 49 -26.15 28.84 17.92
CA ARG A 49 -24.94 29.36 17.29
C ARG A 49 -24.46 28.43 16.17
N PRO A 50 -24.42 28.89 14.90
CA PRO A 50 -23.75 28.16 13.84
C PRO A 50 -22.24 28.02 14.12
N MET A 51 -21.72 26.82 13.93
CA MET A 51 -20.31 26.48 14.07
C MET A 51 -19.75 25.92 12.75
N TRP A 52 -18.61 26.46 12.33
CA TRP A 52 -17.78 25.92 11.24
C TRP A 52 -16.59 25.21 11.87
N LEU A 53 -16.69 23.89 11.96
CA LEU A 53 -15.66 23.04 12.56
C LEU A 53 -14.67 22.55 11.51
N GLU A 54 -13.41 22.50 11.90
CA GLU A 54 -12.29 21.99 11.12
C GLU A 54 -11.25 21.37 12.06
N GLY A 55 -10.19 20.79 11.51
CA GLY A 55 -9.17 20.22 12.36
C GLY A 55 -8.01 19.56 11.65
N LYS A 56 -7.29 18.74 12.40
CA LYS A 56 -6.20 17.89 11.91
C LYS A 56 -6.32 16.50 12.51
N VAL A 57 -5.89 15.51 11.75
CA VAL A 57 -5.76 14.14 12.24
C VAL A 57 -4.32 13.67 12.11
N HIS A 58 -3.86 13.02 13.16
CA HIS A 58 -2.54 12.39 13.24
C HIS A 58 -2.70 10.91 13.56
N ALA A 59 -1.92 10.05 12.90
CA ALA A 59 -1.73 8.67 13.35
C ALA A 59 -0.60 8.64 14.38
N VAL A 60 -0.84 7.95 15.50
CA VAL A 60 0.13 7.83 16.59
C VAL A 60 0.45 6.37 16.89
N GLY A 61 1.66 6.11 17.38
CA GLY A 61 2.09 4.74 17.73
C GLY A 61 2.59 3.91 16.55
N LEU A 62 2.96 4.53 15.42
CA LEU A 62 3.55 3.88 14.23
C LEU A 62 5.09 4.01 14.20
N GLY A 63 5.72 4.18 15.37
CA GLY A 63 7.17 4.45 15.45
C GLY A 63 7.54 5.79 14.78
N THR A 64 8.62 5.78 13.99
CA THR A 64 9.09 6.94 13.20
C THR A 64 8.11 7.39 12.12
N SER A 65 7.12 6.56 11.79
CA SER A 65 6.09 6.82 10.79
C SER A 65 4.81 7.41 11.38
N SER A 66 4.79 7.69 12.69
CA SER A 66 3.71 8.46 13.31
C SER A 66 3.72 9.89 12.77
N GLY A 67 2.56 10.46 12.46
CA GLY A 67 2.56 11.76 11.83
C GLY A 67 1.20 12.29 11.43
N TYR A 68 1.24 13.47 10.85
CA TYR A 68 0.09 14.15 10.27
C TYR A 68 -0.45 13.35 9.07
N LEU A 69 -1.76 13.07 9.09
CA LEU A 69 -2.45 12.42 7.98
C LEU A 69 -3.16 13.45 7.09
N GLY A 70 -3.85 14.42 7.67
CA GLY A 70 -4.63 15.34 6.87
C GLY A 70 -5.44 16.34 7.68
N ARG A 71 -6.08 17.26 6.97
CA ARG A 71 -7.01 18.24 7.54
C ARG A 71 -8.37 17.57 7.71
N LEU A 72 -9.02 17.83 8.84
CA LEU A 72 -10.42 17.48 9.06
C LEU A 72 -11.31 18.60 8.54
N ALA A 73 -12.29 18.25 7.73
CA ALA A 73 -13.34 19.15 7.24
C ALA A 73 -14.73 18.60 7.62
N VAL A 74 -15.65 19.49 8.00
CA VAL A 74 -17.03 19.07 8.26
C VAL A 74 -17.77 18.82 6.96
N GLU A 75 -18.45 17.68 6.86
CA GLU A 75 -19.18 17.29 5.65
C GLU A 75 -20.41 18.17 5.40
N SER A 76 -21.11 18.56 6.46
CA SER A 76 -22.31 19.40 6.40
C SER A 76 -22.16 20.58 7.35
N SER A 77 -21.80 21.73 6.77
CA SER A 77 -21.57 22.99 7.49
C SER A 77 -22.71 23.98 7.26
N PRO A 78 -23.09 24.82 8.24
CA PRO A 78 -22.60 24.86 9.62
C PRO A 78 -23.29 23.84 10.53
N VAL A 79 -22.62 23.46 11.63
CA VAL A 79 -23.22 22.67 12.71
C VAL A 79 -23.93 23.62 13.67
N THR A 80 -25.23 23.43 13.90
CA THR A 80 -26.03 24.28 14.80
C THR A 80 -26.66 23.44 15.91
N LEU A 81 -26.55 23.90 17.16
CA LEU A 81 -27.19 23.27 18.32
C LEU A 81 -28.49 23.99 18.63
N HIS A 82 -29.64 23.33 18.50
CA HIS A 82 -30.93 24.04 18.48
C HIS A 82 -31.44 24.52 19.84
N SER A 83 -31.08 23.87 20.95
CA SER A 83 -31.50 24.23 22.30
C SER A 83 -30.55 23.69 23.38
N LEU A 84 -30.76 24.09 24.63
CA LEU A 84 -30.16 23.43 25.79
C LEU A 84 -30.46 21.93 25.76
N ALA A 85 -29.46 21.11 26.11
CA ALA A 85 -29.52 19.66 26.05
C ALA A 85 -29.82 19.05 24.67
N ALA A 86 -29.94 19.86 23.61
CA ALA A 86 -30.01 19.32 22.25
C ALA A 86 -28.66 18.70 21.87
N THR A 87 -28.74 17.61 21.13
CA THR A 87 -27.60 17.00 20.46
C THR A 87 -27.67 17.31 18.98
N ALA A 88 -26.52 17.53 18.36
CA ALA A 88 -26.38 17.58 16.91
C ALA A 88 -25.32 16.58 16.48
N THR A 89 -25.61 15.78 15.47
CA THR A 89 -24.64 14.86 14.89
C THR A 89 -24.00 15.50 13.66
N PHE A 90 -22.69 15.29 13.50
CA PHE A 90 -21.95 15.75 12.33
C PHE A 90 -20.78 14.82 12.04
N VAL A 91 -20.20 14.93 10.85
CA VAL A 91 -19.06 14.12 10.43
C VAL A 91 -17.90 15.03 10.07
N LEU A 92 -16.73 14.76 10.67
CA LEU A 92 -15.46 15.29 10.20
C LEU A 92 -14.80 14.27 9.28
N VAL A 93 -14.37 14.72 8.12
CA VAL A 93 -13.75 13.89 7.07
C VAL A 93 -12.29 14.28 6.93
N ALA A 94 -11.42 13.28 6.84
CA ALA A 94 -10.04 13.43 6.41
C ALA A 94 -9.82 12.60 5.15
N ASP A 95 -9.39 13.26 4.08
CA ASP A 95 -8.94 12.58 2.87
C ASP A 95 -7.54 11.98 3.11
N LEU A 96 -7.37 10.75 2.67
CA LEU A 96 -6.13 9.98 2.70
C LEU A 96 -5.79 9.52 1.29
N ASP A 97 -4.52 9.64 0.92
CA ASP A 97 -4.00 8.97 -0.25
C ASP A 97 -3.69 7.48 0.06
N HIS A 98 -3.44 6.70 -1.00
CA HIS A 98 -3.14 5.28 -0.85
C HIS A 98 -1.88 5.03 -0.01
N ARG A 99 -0.84 5.85 -0.21
CA ARG A 99 0.45 5.72 0.47
C ARG A 99 0.31 5.96 1.98
N GLN A 100 -0.53 6.88 2.40
CA GLN A 100 -0.80 7.15 3.82
C GLN A 100 -1.48 5.95 4.48
N VAL A 101 -2.47 5.34 3.81
CA VAL A 101 -3.11 4.11 4.31
C VAL A 101 -2.12 2.95 4.35
N GLN A 102 -1.26 2.83 3.33
CA GLN A 102 -0.20 1.82 3.27
C GLN A 102 0.81 1.97 4.42
N ILE A 103 1.28 3.18 4.71
CA ILE A 103 2.19 3.44 5.83
C ILE A 103 1.56 2.99 7.16
N ILE A 104 0.26 3.28 7.36
CA ILE A 104 -0.47 2.82 8.55
C ILE A 104 -0.50 1.28 8.60
N GLU A 105 -0.84 0.61 7.50
CA GLU A 105 -0.88 -0.86 7.43
C GLU A 105 0.47 -1.51 7.71
N GLU A 106 1.56 -0.97 7.15
CA GLU A 106 2.91 -1.54 7.29
C GLU A 106 3.45 -1.41 8.72
N HIS A 107 3.09 -0.33 9.43
CA HIS A 107 3.71 0.02 10.71
C HIS A 107 2.84 -0.29 11.93
N ARG A 108 1.55 -0.58 11.76
CA ARG A 108 0.69 -0.92 12.90
C ARG A 108 1.01 -2.34 13.42
N THR A 109 1.02 -2.50 14.73
CA THR A 109 1.18 -3.81 15.40
C THR A 109 -0.15 -4.41 15.88
N GLY A 110 -1.28 -3.78 15.52
CA GLY A 110 -2.62 -4.17 15.95
C GLY A 110 -3.68 -3.20 15.45
N GLY A 111 -4.40 -2.56 16.38
CA GLY A 111 -5.26 -1.42 16.08
C GLY A 111 -4.49 -0.17 15.67
N VAL A 112 -5.22 0.91 15.38
CA VAL A 112 -4.66 2.21 15.01
C VAL A 112 -5.14 3.27 15.99
N LYS A 113 -4.22 4.12 16.45
CA LYS A 113 -4.54 5.26 17.31
C LYS A 113 -4.48 6.54 16.49
N PHE A 114 -5.52 7.34 16.62
CA PHE A 114 -5.64 8.66 16.02
C PHE A 114 -5.67 9.72 17.09
N ASN A 115 -5.00 10.83 16.82
CA ASN A 115 -5.13 12.07 17.58
C ASN A 115 -5.79 13.12 16.68
N LEU A 116 -6.96 13.62 17.12
CA LEU A 116 -7.78 14.59 16.40
C LEU A 116 -7.68 15.94 17.10
N GLU A 117 -7.15 16.95 16.40
CA GLU A 117 -7.21 18.34 16.84
C GLU A 117 -8.40 19.01 16.17
N VAL A 118 -9.40 19.43 16.94
CA VAL A 118 -10.61 20.10 16.45
C VAL A 118 -10.56 21.58 16.81
N THR A 119 -10.80 22.44 15.83
CA THR A 119 -10.92 23.88 15.96
C THR A 119 -12.05 24.38 15.06
N GLY A 120 -12.23 25.69 14.95
CA GLY A 120 -13.26 26.24 14.08
C GLY A 120 -13.57 27.69 14.39
N THR A 121 -14.72 28.12 13.87
CA THR A 121 -15.31 29.42 14.18
C THR A 121 -16.79 29.25 14.57
N ALA A 122 -17.27 30.07 15.48
CA ALA A 122 -18.67 30.14 15.87
C ALA A 122 -19.19 31.56 15.66
N MET A 123 -20.46 31.69 15.30
CA MET A 123 -21.13 33.00 15.26
C MET A 123 -21.65 33.35 16.67
N THR A 124 -21.13 34.42 17.26
CA THR A 124 -21.56 34.99 18.55
C THR A 124 -22.01 36.43 18.31
N ASP A 125 -23.29 36.73 18.55
CA ASP A 125 -23.83 38.10 18.48
C ASP A 125 -23.51 38.85 17.16
N GLY A 126 -23.49 38.11 16.05
CA GLY A 126 -23.19 38.64 14.71
C GLY A 126 -21.70 38.72 14.37
N ASN A 127 -20.80 38.35 15.28
CA ASN A 127 -19.36 38.27 15.06
C ASN A 127 -18.88 36.82 14.94
N LEU A 128 -17.87 36.59 14.10
CA LEU A 128 -17.19 35.30 14.01
C LEU A 128 -16.07 35.24 15.05
N GLU A 129 -16.18 34.29 15.97
CA GLU A 129 -15.21 34.06 17.03
C GLU A 129 -14.53 32.70 16.83
N ARG A 130 -13.24 32.62 17.16
CA ARG A 130 -12.49 31.37 17.02
C ARG A 130 -12.82 30.40 18.15
N ILE A 131 -13.11 29.16 17.78
CA ILE A 131 -13.31 28.06 18.72
C ILE A 131 -11.94 27.59 19.22
N GLY A 132 -11.81 27.41 20.53
CA GLY A 132 -10.61 26.88 21.17
C GLY A 132 -10.22 25.51 20.59
N VAL A 133 -8.93 25.21 20.56
CA VAL A 133 -8.44 23.91 20.06
C VAL A 133 -8.70 22.84 21.12
N GLY A 134 -9.42 21.79 20.74
CA GLY A 134 -9.62 20.59 21.56
C GLY A 134 -8.96 19.37 20.92
N THR A 135 -8.43 18.47 21.73
CA THR A 135 -7.68 17.30 21.27
C THR A 135 -8.35 16.00 21.75
N ILE A 136 -8.71 15.10 20.83
CA ILE A 136 -9.33 13.80 21.13
C ILE A 136 -8.41 12.68 20.67
N GLU A 137 -8.14 11.76 21.58
CA GLU A 137 -7.53 10.48 21.23
C GLU A 137 -8.61 9.43 20.93
N CYS A 138 -8.44 8.71 19.83
CA CYS A 138 -9.30 7.63 19.40
C CYS A 138 -8.46 6.39 19.10
N GLU A 139 -8.82 5.26 19.69
CA GLU A 139 -8.24 3.97 19.34
C GLU A 139 -9.26 3.14 18.57
N VAL A 140 -8.88 2.77 17.34
CA VAL A 140 -9.62 1.86 16.48
C VAL A 140 -8.98 0.49 16.61
N ASN A 141 -9.70 -0.48 17.17
CA ASN A 141 -9.18 -1.85 17.29
C ASN A 141 -8.97 -2.50 15.91
N GLN A 142 -8.24 -3.63 15.90
CA GLN A 142 -7.89 -4.32 14.66
C GLN A 142 -9.10 -4.70 13.80
N SER A 143 -10.17 -5.24 14.40
CA SER A 143 -11.36 -5.67 13.66
C SER A 143 -12.08 -4.49 13.00
N ASN A 144 -12.23 -3.38 13.72
CA ASN A 144 -12.83 -2.16 13.20
C ASN A 144 -11.96 -1.54 12.10
N TRP A 145 -10.64 -1.58 12.26
CA TRP A 145 -9.71 -1.08 11.24
C TRP A 145 -9.81 -1.90 9.94
N VAL A 146 -9.89 -3.23 10.02
CA VAL A 146 -10.12 -4.08 8.83
C VAL A 146 -11.43 -3.72 8.14
N ALA A 147 -12.52 -3.51 8.90
CA ALA A 147 -13.80 -3.08 8.32
C ALA A 147 -13.70 -1.71 7.64
N ILE A 148 -12.94 -0.76 8.21
CA ILE A 148 -12.68 0.55 7.59
C ILE A 148 -11.93 0.39 6.26
N LEU A 149 -10.90 -0.47 6.21
CA LEU A 149 -10.16 -0.74 4.96
C LEU A 149 -11.04 -1.38 3.88
N GLU A 150 -11.95 -2.26 4.27
CA GLU A 150 -12.94 -2.86 3.36
C GLU A 150 -13.90 -1.79 2.80
N GLN A 151 -14.40 -0.90 3.67
CA GLN A 151 -15.25 0.23 3.25
C GLN A 151 -14.53 1.21 2.32
N MET A 152 -13.23 1.44 2.55
CA MET A 152 -12.35 2.22 1.65
C MET A 152 -12.01 1.50 0.34
N GLN A 153 -12.36 0.21 0.23
CA GLN A 153 -11.96 -0.66 -0.87
C GLN A 153 -10.44 -0.81 -1.03
N TYR A 154 -9.67 -0.60 0.06
CA TYR A 154 -8.20 -0.60 0.04
C TYR A 154 -7.62 -1.93 -0.47
N ARG A 155 -8.22 -3.07 -0.11
CA ARG A 155 -7.74 -4.41 -0.50
C ARG A 155 -8.31 -4.94 -1.82
N ARG A 156 -9.04 -4.13 -2.61
CA ARG A 156 -9.60 -4.57 -3.91
C ARG A 156 -8.59 -4.44 -5.07
N LEU A 157 -7.52 -3.68 -4.88
CA LEU A 157 -6.50 -3.43 -5.88
C LEU A 157 -5.14 -3.75 -5.27
N LEU A 158 -4.39 -4.65 -5.91
CA LEU A 158 -2.98 -4.86 -5.62
C LEU A 158 -2.17 -3.90 -6.51
N LEU A 159 -1.60 -2.87 -5.91
CA LEU A 159 -0.62 -2.01 -6.57
C LEU A 159 0.78 -2.54 -6.23
N ILE A 160 1.52 -2.98 -7.23
CA ILE A 160 2.93 -3.38 -7.08
C ILE A 160 3.75 -2.32 -7.78
N GLU A 161 4.42 -1.47 -7.01
CA GLU A 161 5.42 -0.52 -7.52
C GLU A 161 6.80 -1.19 -7.45
N LEU A 162 7.47 -1.30 -8.60
CA LEU A 162 8.82 -1.82 -8.71
C LEU A 162 9.71 -0.72 -9.27
N ASP A 163 10.83 -0.44 -8.60
CA ASP A 163 11.82 0.49 -9.16
C ASP A 163 12.34 -0.05 -10.49
N ALA A 164 12.48 0.83 -11.48
CA ALA A 164 13.08 0.47 -12.75
C ALA A 164 14.50 -0.08 -12.50
N PRO A 165 14.80 -1.33 -12.85
CA PRO A 165 16.10 -1.91 -12.56
C PRO A 165 17.21 -1.18 -13.35
N ASP A 166 18.39 -1.05 -12.75
CA ASP A 166 19.55 -0.45 -13.43
C ASP A 166 19.93 -1.25 -14.68
N SER A 167 19.83 -0.63 -15.85
CA SER A 167 20.20 -1.22 -17.13
C SER A 167 21.70 -1.50 -17.27
N GLY A 168 22.54 -0.87 -16.43
CA GLY A 168 23.99 -1.05 -16.42
C GLY A 168 24.48 -2.39 -15.85
N ARG A 169 23.58 -3.25 -15.34
CA ARG A 169 23.95 -4.52 -14.69
C ARG A 169 24.66 -5.53 -15.61
N SER A 170 24.15 -5.73 -16.82
CA SER A 170 24.78 -6.56 -17.86
C SER A 170 24.16 -6.29 -19.23
N THR A 171 24.83 -6.71 -20.31
CA THR A 171 24.31 -6.56 -21.68
C THR A 171 23.05 -7.37 -21.93
N GLU A 172 22.97 -8.58 -21.37
CA GLU A 172 21.81 -9.46 -21.42
C GLU A 172 20.61 -8.84 -20.69
N PHE A 173 20.89 -8.22 -19.53
CA PHE A 173 19.88 -7.58 -18.70
C PHE A 173 19.33 -6.31 -19.36
N ALA A 174 20.20 -5.50 -19.99
CA ALA A 174 19.78 -4.34 -20.76
C ALA A 174 18.84 -4.74 -21.91
N ALA A 175 19.21 -5.76 -22.69
CA ALA A 175 18.37 -6.28 -23.76
C ALA A 175 17.02 -6.82 -23.24
N ALA A 176 17.03 -7.52 -22.10
CA ALA A 176 15.79 -7.98 -21.46
C ALA A 176 14.89 -6.81 -21.05
N LEU A 177 15.45 -5.74 -20.49
CA LEU A 177 14.70 -4.56 -20.08
C LEU A 177 14.09 -3.83 -21.29
N ASP A 178 14.78 -3.77 -22.42
CA ASP A 178 14.25 -3.17 -23.65
C ASP A 178 13.06 -3.96 -24.20
N TYR A 179 13.15 -5.30 -24.26
CA TYR A 179 12.01 -6.14 -24.62
C TYR A 179 10.84 -6.00 -23.64
N TYR A 180 11.11 -5.80 -22.35
CA TYR A 180 10.07 -5.59 -21.35
C TYR A 180 9.33 -4.26 -21.59
N ARG A 181 10.07 -3.18 -21.88
CA ARG A 181 9.47 -1.88 -22.23
C ARG A 181 8.64 -1.98 -23.51
N ASP A 182 9.11 -2.74 -24.50
CA ASP A 182 8.33 -3.02 -25.70
C ASP A 182 7.03 -3.75 -25.36
N ALA A 183 7.06 -4.73 -24.44
CA ALA A 183 5.87 -5.41 -23.96
C ALA A 183 4.86 -4.44 -23.31
N GLU A 184 5.33 -3.51 -22.46
CA GLU A 184 4.48 -2.47 -21.87
C GLU A 184 3.80 -1.62 -22.95
N GLN A 185 4.55 -1.21 -23.98
CA GLN A 185 4.01 -0.43 -25.10
C GLN A 185 2.96 -1.21 -25.89
N GLN A 186 3.19 -2.50 -26.16
CA GLN A 186 2.21 -3.34 -26.86
C GLN A 186 0.95 -3.56 -26.02
N TYR A 187 1.09 -3.71 -24.70
CA TYR A 187 -0.03 -3.86 -23.79
C TYR A 187 -0.93 -2.60 -23.80
N ILE A 188 -0.32 -1.41 -23.78
CA ILE A 188 -1.06 -0.13 -23.88
C ILE A 188 -1.82 -0.02 -25.22
N LYS A 189 -1.23 -0.53 -26.31
CA LYS A 189 -1.84 -0.60 -27.65
C LYS A 189 -2.92 -1.67 -27.79
N GLN A 190 -3.18 -2.46 -26.74
CA GLN A 190 -4.11 -3.58 -26.73
C GLN A 190 -3.68 -4.77 -27.59
N GLU A 191 -2.38 -4.88 -27.88
CA GLU A 191 -1.79 -5.98 -28.65
C GLU A 191 -1.31 -7.09 -27.70
N TRP A 192 -2.27 -7.84 -27.13
CA TRP A 192 -2.00 -8.83 -26.08
C TRP A 192 -1.01 -9.92 -26.51
N ARG A 193 -1.14 -10.39 -27.76
CA ARG A 193 -0.25 -11.41 -28.34
C ARG A 193 1.18 -10.89 -28.45
N LEU A 194 1.35 -9.66 -28.95
CA LEU A 194 2.68 -9.04 -29.08
C LEU A 194 3.27 -8.71 -27.71
N THR A 195 2.42 -8.44 -26.71
CA THR A 195 2.85 -8.27 -25.32
C THR A 195 3.54 -9.55 -24.81
N VAL A 196 2.87 -10.70 -24.89
CA VAL A 196 3.45 -11.96 -24.40
C VAL A 196 4.63 -12.43 -25.25
N GLU A 197 4.67 -12.12 -26.54
CA GLU A 197 5.84 -12.37 -27.40
C GLU A 197 7.07 -11.56 -26.98
N ALA A 198 6.90 -10.28 -26.65
CA ALA A 198 7.98 -9.44 -26.13
C ALA A 198 8.42 -9.88 -24.71
N LEU A 199 7.49 -10.34 -23.87
CA LEU A 199 7.82 -10.93 -22.57
C LEU A 199 8.60 -12.25 -22.69
N ARG A 200 8.30 -13.07 -23.70
CA ARG A 200 9.11 -14.24 -24.04
C ARG A 200 10.54 -13.85 -24.39
N GLN A 201 10.71 -12.82 -25.23
CA GLN A 201 12.04 -12.28 -25.60
C GLN A 201 12.79 -11.76 -24.37
N THR A 202 12.10 -11.07 -23.47
CA THR A 202 12.62 -10.62 -22.17
C THR A 202 13.22 -11.79 -21.37
N LEU A 203 12.44 -12.87 -21.20
CA LEU A 203 12.84 -14.03 -20.39
C LEU A 203 13.97 -14.86 -21.02
N ALA A 204 14.07 -14.88 -22.36
CA ALA A 204 15.18 -15.51 -23.07
C ALA A 204 16.48 -14.68 -22.95
N ALA A 205 16.36 -13.36 -23.13
CA ALA A 205 17.48 -12.43 -23.03
C ALA A 205 18.14 -12.50 -21.65
N LEU A 206 17.37 -12.65 -20.56
CA LEU A 206 17.89 -12.77 -19.19
C LEU A 206 18.97 -13.86 -18.99
N VAL A 207 18.94 -14.91 -19.80
CA VAL A 207 19.88 -16.04 -19.75
C VAL A 207 20.79 -16.09 -20.98
N GLY A 208 20.84 -15.02 -21.78
CA GLY A 208 21.66 -14.94 -22.99
C GLY A 208 21.21 -15.88 -24.12
N LYS A 209 19.96 -16.38 -24.06
CA LYS A 209 19.36 -17.21 -25.11
C LYS A 209 18.65 -16.34 -26.15
N LYS A 210 18.50 -16.87 -27.36
CA LYS A 210 17.58 -16.30 -28.35
C LYS A 210 16.16 -16.72 -28.00
N ALA A 211 15.18 -15.92 -28.42
CA ALA A 211 13.78 -16.25 -28.15
C ALA A 211 13.36 -17.57 -28.83
N GLU A 212 13.90 -17.83 -30.03
CA GLU A 212 13.67 -19.06 -30.81
C GLU A 212 14.24 -20.33 -30.16
N ASP A 213 15.05 -20.21 -29.11
CA ASP A 213 15.48 -21.35 -28.31
C ASP A 213 14.28 -21.80 -27.44
N GLU A 214 13.37 -22.58 -28.05
CA GLU A 214 12.21 -23.16 -27.40
C GLU A 214 12.66 -24.14 -26.31
N ASP A 215 12.18 -23.92 -25.08
CA ASP A 215 12.31 -24.92 -24.03
C ASP A 215 11.01 -25.74 -24.10
N GLY A 216 11.09 -26.98 -24.57
CA GLY A 216 9.91 -27.81 -24.75
C GLY A 216 9.22 -28.13 -23.43
N ALA A 217 7.94 -28.50 -23.48
CA ALA A 217 7.20 -28.91 -22.28
C ALA A 217 7.90 -30.06 -21.52
N ALA A 218 8.56 -30.96 -22.25
CA ALA A 218 9.36 -32.04 -21.68
C ALA A 218 10.60 -31.52 -20.93
N ASP A 219 11.25 -30.47 -21.42
CA ASP A 219 12.44 -29.87 -20.82
C ASP A 219 12.08 -29.16 -19.51
N VAL A 220 10.99 -28.39 -19.51
CA VAL A 220 10.46 -27.73 -18.31
C VAL A 220 10.05 -28.77 -17.25
N ALA A 221 9.35 -29.83 -17.66
CA ALA A 221 8.95 -30.91 -16.75
C ALA A 221 10.16 -31.68 -16.20
N ALA A 222 11.18 -31.94 -17.02
CA ALA A 222 12.42 -32.58 -16.61
C ALA A 222 13.19 -31.71 -15.60
N ALA A 223 13.31 -30.40 -15.87
CA ALA A 223 13.97 -29.45 -14.98
C ALA A 223 13.25 -29.36 -13.62
N ALA A 224 11.92 -29.27 -13.62
CA ALA A 224 11.12 -29.25 -12.40
C ALA A 224 11.26 -30.56 -11.59
N LYS A 225 11.31 -31.71 -12.26
CA LYS A 225 11.52 -33.02 -11.62
C LYS A 225 12.92 -33.15 -11.04
N ALA A 226 13.95 -32.69 -11.76
CA ALA A 226 15.32 -32.68 -11.30
C ALA A 226 15.46 -31.82 -10.03
N LEU A 227 14.93 -30.59 -10.05
CA LEU A 227 14.96 -29.70 -8.89
C LEU A 227 14.24 -30.30 -7.68
N ARG A 228 13.07 -30.91 -7.88
CA ARG A 228 12.33 -31.58 -6.79
C ARG A 228 13.09 -32.75 -6.18
N LYS A 229 13.93 -33.43 -6.97
CA LYS A 229 14.79 -34.50 -6.47
C LYS A 229 15.93 -33.92 -5.65
N GLU A 230 16.61 -32.91 -6.20
CA GLU A 230 17.70 -32.20 -5.53
C GLU A 230 17.24 -31.56 -4.21
N SER A 231 16.06 -30.95 -4.18
CA SER A 231 15.50 -30.31 -2.98
C SER A 231 15.12 -31.27 -1.85
N ARG A 232 15.08 -32.57 -2.13
CA ARG A 232 14.90 -33.61 -1.09
C ARG A 232 16.23 -34.05 -0.49
N GLU A 233 17.33 -33.85 -1.22
CA GLU A 233 18.67 -34.29 -0.85
C GLU A 233 19.50 -33.14 -0.26
N VAL A 234 19.26 -31.89 -0.70
CA VAL A 234 19.99 -30.69 -0.31
C VAL A 234 19.02 -29.51 -0.15
N ASP A 235 19.29 -28.60 0.80
CA ASP A 235 18.52 -27.35 0.91
C ASP A 235 18.74 -26.48 -0.33
N THR A 236 17.75 -26.49 -1.23
CA THR A 236 17.84 -25.74 -2.48
C THR A 236 17.48 -24.29 -2.23
N GLY A 237 18.47 -23.41 -2.34
CA GLY A 237 18.31 -21.96 -2.16
C GLY A 237 17.36 -21.31 -3.17
N TYR A 238 17.18 -20.00 -3.02
CA TYR A 238 16.32 -19.19 -3.89
C TYR A 238 16.71 -19.21 -5.40
N PRO A 239 18.00 -19.19 -5.79
CA PRO A 239 18.37 -19.02 -7.20
C PRO A 239 17.89 -20.14 -8.15
N PRO A 240 18.03 -21.44 -7.83
CA PRO A 240 17.48 -22.51 -8.66
C PRO A 240 15.95 -22.49 -8.75
N ARG A 241 15.27 -22.01 -7.69
CA ARG A 241 13.80 -21.87 -7.68
C ARG A 241 13.35 -20.71 -8.59
N ALA A 242 14.06 -19.58 -8.57
CA ALA A 242 13.78 -18.45 -9.45
C ALA A 242 13.93 -18.82 -10.94
N GLU A 243 14.91 -19.65 -11.28
CA GLU A 243 15.08 -20.15 -12.65
C GLU A 243 13.90 -21.03 -13.12
N GLN A 244 13.31 -21.84 -12.22
CA GLN A 244 12.09 -22.59 -12.55
C GLN A 244 10.90 -21.67 -12.80
N VAL A 245 10.75 -20.59 -12.02
CA VAL A 245 9.71 -19.58 -12.26
C VAL A 245 9.92 -18.91 -13.62
N ARG A 246 11.16 -18.56 -13.96
CA ARG A 246 11.51 -18.00 -15.27
C ARG A 246 11.13 -18.96 -16.42
N LEU A 247 11.50 -20.23 -16.32
CA LEU A 247 11.18 -21.26 -17.32
C LEU A 247 9.66 -21.46 -17.47
N ALA A 248 8.92 -21.55 -16.36
CA ALA A 248 7.47 -21.69 -16.37
C ALA A 248 6.80 -20.47 -17.03
N LEU A 249 7.28 -19.26 -16.74
CA LEU A 249 6.77 -18.03 -17.35
C LEU A 249 7.12 -17.95 -18.84
N LYS A 250 8.32 -18.38 -19.24
CA LYS A 250 8.70 -18.42 -20.65
C LYS A 250 7.77 -19.35 -21.41
N PHE A 251 7.55 -20.56 -20.91
CA PHE A 251 6.63 -21.52 -21.52
C PHE A 251 5.19 -20.99 -21.62
N MET A 252 4.71 -20.29 -20.59
CA MET A 252 3.39 -19.63 -20.63
C MET A 252 3.34 -18.54 -21.73
N CYS A 253 4.40 -17.74 -21.86
CA CYS A 253 4.50 -16.71 -22.91
C CYS A 253 4.64 -17.33 -24.31
N ASP A 254 5.36 -18.45 -24.43
CA ASP A 254 5.46 -19.24 -25.66
C ASP A 254 4.05 -19.65 -26.12
N LEU A 255 3.26 -20.29 -25.25
CA LEU A 255 1.87 -20.66 -25.54
C LEU A 255 1.01 -19.48 -25.99
N GLY A 256 1.14 -18.33 -25.32
CA GLY A 256 0.36 -17.14 -25.65
C GLY A 256 0.76 -16.45 -26.96
N ALA A 257 2.00 -16.64 -27.42
CA ALA A 257 2.50 -16.06 -28.67
C ALA A 257 1.99 -16.83 -29.92
N HIS A 258 1.61 -18.10 -29.75
CA HIS A 258 1.11 -18.98 -30.81
C HIS A 258 -0.43 -19.01 -30.84
N PRO A 259 -1.09 -18.24 -31.74
CA PRO A 259 -2.54 -18.09 -31.75
C PRO A 259 -3.28 -19.39 -32.12
N GLU A 260 -2.58 -20.34 -32.73
CA GLU A 260 -3.11 -21.68 -33.00
C GLU A 260 -3.22 -22.57 -31.76
N ALA A 261 -2.54 -22.23 -30.66
CA ALA A 261 -2.57 -22.99 -29.41
C ALA A 261 -3.61 -22.44 -28.41
N ALA A 262 -3.65 -21.12 -28.20
CA ALA A 262 -4.63 -20.46 -27.34
C ALA A 262 -4.72 -18.95 -27.65
N GLU A 263 -5.92 -18.37 -27.51
CA GLU A 263 -6.10 -16.92 -27.57
C GLU A 263 -5.59 -16.28 -26.26
N THR A 264 -4.65 -15.34 -26.37
CA THR A 264 -4.15 -14.58 -25.22
C THR A 264 -5.13 -13.45 -24.89
N THR A 265 -5.72 -13.50 -23.70
CA THR A 265 -6.60 -12.43 -23.22
C THR A 265 -5.80 -11.28 -22.60
N LYS A 266 -6.46 -10.12 -22.41
CA LYS A 266 -5.89 -9.00 -21.64
C LYS A 266 -5.42 -9.43 -20.25
N ALA A 267 -6.17 -10.28 -19.56
CA ALA A 267 -5.85 -10.72 -18.20
C ALA A 267 -4.59 -11.59 -18.17
N ASP A 268 -4.41 -12.45 -19.17
CA ASP A 268 -3.23 -13.29 -19.32
C ASP A 268 -1.98 -12.44 -19.59
N ALA A 269 -2.07 -11.52 -20.55
CA ALA A 269 -0.99 -10.60 -20.87
C ALA A 269 -0.59 -9.71 -19.68
N TYR A 270 -1.56 -9.19 -18.93
CA TYR A 270 -1.31 -8.39 -17.73
C TYR A 270 -0.64 -9.20 -16.62
N SER A 271 -1.11 -10.43 -16.38
CA SER A 271 -0.54 -11.31 -15.37
C SER A 271 0.91 -11.67 -15.72
N ALA A 272 1.19 -11.97 -16.99
CA ALA A 272 2.54 -12.19 -17.48
C ALA A 272 3.43 -10.96 -17.28
N LEU A 273 2.94 -9.78 -17.63
CA LEU A 273 3.67 -8.51 -17.48
C LEU A 273 4.10 -8.26 -16.03
N LEU A 274 3.20 -8.49 -15.07
CA LEU A 274 3.49 -8.35 -13.64
C LEU A 274 4.52 -9.37 -13.14
N MET A 275 4.34 -10.65 -13.50
CA MET A 275 5.24 -11.72 -13.04
C MET A 275 6.65 -11.57 -13.62
N VAL A 276 6.78 -11.16 -14.88
CA VAL A 276 8.08 -10.89 -15.52
C VAL A 276 8.72 -9.63 -14.95
N GLY A 277 7.95 -8.58 -14.69
CA GLY A 277 8.45 -7.37 -14.02
C GLY A 277 9.03 -7.68 -12.63
N GLY A 278 8.33 -8.49 -11.84
CA GLY A 278 8.81 -8.97 -10.55
C GLY A 278 10.12 -9.77 -10.66
N LEU A 279 10.24 -10.64 -11.67
CA LEU A 279 11.47 -11.37 -11.93
C LEU A 279 12.63 -10.45 -12.32
N LEU A 280 12.40 -9.46 -13.19
CA LEU A 280 13.42 -8.50 -13.61
C LEU A 280 13.97 -7.71 -12.42
N HIS A 281 13.08 -7.26 -11.54
CA HIS A 281 13.46 -6.53 -10.33
C HIS A 281 14.39 -7.36 -9.44
N GLY A 282 14.03 -8.62 -9.20
CA GLY A 282 14.82 -9.55 -8.36
C GLY A 282 15.98 -10.25 -9.07
N TRP A 283 16.19 -10.03 -10.37
CA TRP A 283 17.16 -10.81 -11.14
C TRP A 283 18.60 -10.44 -10.75
N GLN A 284 19.40 -11.49 -10.51
CA GLN A 284 20.83 -11.40 -10.29
C GLN A 284 21.55 -12.35 -11.26
N PRO A 285 22.52 -11.87 -12.06
CA PRO A 285 23.24 -12.73 -12.98
C PRO A 285 24.03 -13.80 -12.23
N ALA A 286 24.10 -15.01 -12.80
CA ALA A 286 24.76 -16.16 -12.17
C ALA A 286 26.24 -15.91 -11.82
N LYS A 287 26.95 -15.07 -12.59
CA LYS A 287 28.35 -14.69 -12.32
C LYS A 287 28.53 -13.82 -11.06
N ALA A 288 27.57 -12.98 -10.71
CA ALA A 288 27.65 -12.17 -9.48
C ALA A 288 27.49 -13.02 -8.21
N ARG A 289 26.96 -14.25 -8.33
CA ARG A 289 26.65 -15.14 -7.19
C ARG A 289 27.86 -15.86 -6.61
N ILE A 290 28.88 -16.19 -7.43
CA ILE A 290 30.11 -16.84 -6.95
C ILE A 290 30.96 -15.87 -6.11
N ALA A 291 31.03 -14.60 -6.52
CA ALA A 291 31.80 -13.58 -5.79
C ALA A 291 31.14 -13.18 -4.45
N ALA A 292 29.80 -13.15 -4.39
CA ALA A 292 29.08 -12.83 -3.16
C ALA A 292 29.19 -13.95 -2.10
N GLN A 293 29.14 -15.22 -2.53
CA GLN A 293 29.31 -16.37 -1.62
C GLN A 293 30.75 -16.50 -1.12
N SER A 294 31.77 -16.23 -1.94
CA SER A 294 33.17 -16.25 -1.47
C SER A 294 33.46 -15.14 -0.44
N SER A 295 32.83 -13.97 -0.59
CA SER A 295 32.99 -12.85 0.36
C SER A 295 32.26 -13.05 1.70
N ALA A 296 31.28 -13.95 1.75
CA ALA A 296 30.55 -14.31 2.97
C ALA A 296 31.29 -15.40 3.78
N GLU A 297 31.99 -16.31 3.12
CA GLU A 297 32.81 -17.35 3.78
C GLU A 297 34.14 -16.81 4.33
N GLU A 298 34.70 -15.72 3.78
CA GLU A 298 35.94 -15.10 4.29
C GLU A 298 35.77 -14.19 5.52
N ASN A 299 34.54 -13.88 5.94
CA ASN A 299 34.25 -12.90 7.00
C ASN A 299 33.70 -13.50 8.31
N GLU A 300 34.11 -14.73 8.67
CA GLU A 300 33.86 -15.29 10.01
C GLU A 300 35.15 -15.24 10.87
N PRO A 301 35.45 -14.13 11.61
CA PRO A 301 36.57 -14.14 12.54
C PRO A 301 36.14 -14.69 13.90
N LEU A 302 36.75 -15.82 14.28
CA LEU A 302 37.31 -16.09 15.61
C LEU A 302 36.51 -15.52 16.81
N ARG A 303 35.41 -16.17 17.19
CA ARG A 303 34.83 -16.04 18.54
C ARG A 303 34.59 -17.40 19.19
N ALA A 304 35.67 -18.10 19.51
CA ALA A 304 35.63 -19.19 20.47
C ALA A 304 37.04 -19.50 21.00
N THR A 305 37.51 -18.72 21.98
CA THR A 305 38.41 -19.19 23.07
C THR A 305 38.77 -18.04 24.02
N ALA A 306 37.97 -17.83 25.06
CA ALA A 306 38.38 -17.16 26.30
C ALA A 306 37.36 -17.41 27.42
N ALA A 307 37.34 -18.63 27.96
CA ALA A 307 36.77 -18.92 29.27
C ALA A 307 37.36 -20.22 29.82
N ARG A 308 38.57 -20.13 30.39
CA ARG A 308 39.11 -21.02 31.45
C ARG A 308 40.54 -20.60 31.81
N ALA A 309 40.65 -19.74 32.82
CA ALA A 309 41.66 -19.75 33.88
C ALA A 309 41.30 -18.63 34.86
#